data_AF-A0A432RU83-F1
#
_entry.id   AF-A0A432RU83-F1
#
_cell.length_a   1.000
_cell.length_b   1.000
_cell.length_c   1.000
_cell.angle_alpha   90.00
_cell.angle_beta   90.00
_cell.angle_gamma   90.00
#
_symmetry.space_group_name_H-M   'P 1'
#
loop_
_entity.id
_entity.type
_entity.pdbx_description
1 polymer ?
#
loop_
_entity_poly.entity_id
_entity_poly.type
_entity_poly.pdbx_seq_one_letter_code
_entity_poly.pdbx_strand_id
1 'polypeptide(L)' 'MEERKLTLKEKLGVFAAIIMFLSIGMMMGGGKAGNLILEYSGAGLFTLGAIIGVWLLVTAPEKDDEDFVE' A
#
# COMPACT_ATOMS: atom_id res chain seq x y z
N MET A 1 14.45 10.43 21.76
CA MET A 1 13.91 10.12 20.43
C MET A 1 12.99 11.27 20.05
N GLU A 2 13.47 12.22 19.24
CA GLU A 2 12.56 13.18 18.62
C GLU A 2 11.65 12.39 17.69
N GLU A 3 10.32 12.53 17.85
CA GLU A 3 9.34 11.95 16.95
C GLU A 3 9.52 12.58 15.56
N ARG A 4 10.34 11.95 14.71
CA ARG A 4 10.50 12.36 13.31
C ARG A 4 9.13 12.23 12.64
N LYS A 5 8.49 13.37 12.33
CA LYS A 5 7.18 13.37 11.64
C LYS A 5 7.33 12.69 10.29
N LEU A 6 6.51 11.67 10.04
CA LEU A 6 6.43 10.99 8.74
C LEU A 6 6.32 11.99 7.59
N THR A 7 7.19 11.85 6.62
CA THR A 7 7.19 12.64 5.38
C THR A 7 5.94 12.31 4.55
N LEU A 8 5.57 13.21 3.63
CA LEU A 8 4.40 12.99 2.76
C LEU A 8 4.50 11.68 1.96
N LYS A 9 5.71 11.30 1.52
CA LYS A 9 5.97 10.04 0.81
C LYS A 9 5.69 8.82 1.68
N GLU A 10 6.14 8.83 2.94
CA GLU A 10 5.90 7.71 3.86
C GLU A 10 4.42 7.58 4.23
N LYS A 11 3.73 8.70 4.43
CA LYS A 11 2.26 8.70 4.65
C LYS A 11 1.51 8.10 3.46
N LEU A 12 1.92 8.44 2.23
CA LEU A 12 1.37 7.84 1.02
C LEU A 12 1.67 6.34 0.93
N GLY A 13 2.83 5.89 1.40
CA GLY A 13 3.19 4.47 1.48
C GLY A 13 2.30 3.70 2.45
N VAL A 14 2.10 4.24 3.65
CA VAL A 14 1.17 3.66 4.64
C VAL A 14 -0.26 3.63 4.09
N PHE A 15 -0.70 4.69 3.42
CA PHE A 15 -2.02 4.75 2.81
C PHE A 15 -2.19 3.71 1.69
N ALA A 16 -1.18 3.54 0.83
CA ALA A 16 -1.18 2.50 -0.19
C ALA A 16 -1.25 1.11 0.42
N ALA A 17 -0.50 0.85 1.51
CA ALA A 17 -0.54 -0.43 2.22
C ALA A 17 -1.93 -0.74 2.79
N ILE A 18 -2.61 0.25 3.39
CA ILE A 18 -3.98 0.10 3.90
C ILE A 18 -4.95 -0.23 2.77
N ILE A 19 -4.87 0.47 1.64
CA ILE A 19 -5.73 0.21 0.48
C ILE A 19 -5.51 -1.21 -0.04
N MET A 20 -4.26 -1.64 -0.20
CA MET A 20 -3.95 -3.00 -0.66
C MET A 20 -4.47 -4.06 0.32
N PHE A 21 -4.34 -3.84 1.63
CA PHE A 21 -4.86 -4.76 2.64
C PHE A 21 -6.39 -4.90 2.57
N LEU A 22 -7.12 -3.78 2.48
CA LEU A 22 -8.58 -3.80 2.34
C LEU A 22 -9.02 -4.44 1.01
N SER A 23 -8.26 -4.21 -0.06
CA SER A 23 -8.51 -4.78 -1.38
C SER A 23 -8.42 -6.30 -1.38
N ILE A 24 -7.49 -6.89 -0.62
CA ILE A 24 -7.41 -8.35 -0.44
C ILE A 24 -8.68 -8.89 0.21
N GLY A 25 -9.20 -8.20 1.22
CA GLY A 25 -10.46 -8.55 1.86
C GLY A 25 -11.64 -8.51 0.89
N MET A 26 -11.68 -7.52 -0.01
CA MET A 26 -12.71 -7.43 -1.05
C MET A 26 -12.60 -8.53 -2.10
N MET A 27 -11.38 -8.89 -2.52
CA MET A 27 -11.14 -9.98 -3.47
C MET A 27 -11.56 -11.33 -2.87
N MET A 28 -11.09 -11.65 -1.65
CA MET A 28 -11.43 -12.91 -0.98
C MET A 28 -12.92 -12.97 -0.58
N GLY A 29 -13.47 -11.86 -0.08
CA GLY A 29 -14.87 -11.76 0.34
C GLY A 29 -15.83 -11.80 -0.85
N GLY A 30 -15.50 -11.10 -1.93
CA GLY A 30 -16.26 -11.08 -3.19
C GLY A 30 -16.35 -12.47 -3.82
N GLY A 31 -15.21 -13.16 -3.93
CA GLY A 31 -15.15 -14.53 -4.48
C GLY A 31 -15.94 -15.54 -3.65
N LYS A 32 -15.87 -15.47 -2.32
CA LYS A 32 -16.70 -16.32 -1.44
C LYS A 32 -18.20 -16.02 -1.54
N ALA A 33 -18.57 -14.75 -1.76
CA ALA A 33 -19.96 -14.33 -1.86
C ALA A 33 -20.56 -14.52 -3.27
N GLY A 34 -19.76 -14.94 -4.26
CA GLY A 34 -20.17 -14.97 -5.67
C GLY A 34 -20.41 -13.57 -6.26
N ASN A 35 -19.92 -12.51 -5.59
CA ASN A 35 -20.10 -11.14 -6.01
C ASN A 35 -18.87 -10.66 -6.78
N LEU A 36 -18.88 -10.93 -8.08
CA LEU A 36 -17.79 -10.58 -9.01
C LEU A 36 -17.51 -9.07 -9.06
N ILE A 37 -18.52 -8.22 -8.86
CA ILE A 37 -18.34 -6.76 -8.86
C ILE A 37 -17.44 -6.35 -7.67
N LEU A 38 -17.65 -6.96 -6.51
CA LEU A 38 -16.85 -6.69 -5.33
C LEU A 38 -15.42 -7.23 -5.47
N GLU A 39 -15.27 -8.39 -6.11
CA GLU A 39 -13.97 -8.98 -6.40
C GLU A 39 -13.16 -8.13 -7.38
N TYR A 40 -13.76 -7.73 -8.52
CA TYR A 40 -13.07 -6.89 -9.52
C TYR A 40 -12.76 -5.49 -9.03
N SER A 41 -13.65 -4.89 -8.22
CA SER A 41 -13.34 -3.61 -7.57
C SER A 41 -12.18 -3.74 -6.58
N GLY A 42 -12.07 -4.87 -5.87
CA GLY A 42 -10.93 -5.19 -5.03
C GLY A 42 -9.63 -5.29 -5.83
N ALA A 43 -9.65 -6.01 -6.96
CA ALA A 43 -8.48 -6.11 -7.84
C ALA A 43 -8.05 -4.73 -8.41
N GLY A 44 -9.03 -3.88 -8.76
CA GLY A 44 -8.75 -2.51 -9.22
C GLY A 44 -8.10 -1.65 -8.15
N LEU A 45 -8.63 -1.66 -6.94
CA LEU A 45 -8.08 -0.91 -5.80
C LEU A 45 -6.69 -1.42 -5.39
N PHE A 46 -6.48 -2.74 -5.43
CA PHE A 46 -5.16 -3.34 -5.18
C PHE A 46 -4.12 -2.85 -6.18
N THR A 47 -4.48 -2.81 -7.46
CA THR A 47 -3.59 -2.33 -8.53
C THR A 47 -3.22 -0.86 -8.34
N LEU A 48 -4.16 0.00 -7.95
CA LEU A 48 -3.88 1.40 -7.62
C LEU A 48 -2.91 1.54 -6.45
N GLY A 49 -3.13 0.77 -5.37
CA GLY A 49 -2.21 0.73 -4.22
C GLY A 49 -0.81 0.24 -4.61
N ALA A 50 -0.73 -0.79 -5.45
CA ALA A 50 0.53 -1.34 -5.93
C ALA A 50 1.31 -0.34 -6.78
N ILE A 51 0.65 0.40 -7.68
CA ILE A 51 1.28 1.46 -8.48
C ILE A 51 1.88 2.54 -7.58
N ILE A 52 1.15 2.99 -6.55
CA ILE A 52 1.64 3.99 -5.60
C ILE A 52 2.84 3.44 -4.81
N GLY A 53 2.79 2.18 -4.38
CA GLY A 53 3.89 1.50 -3.70
C GLY A 53 5.15 1.41 -4.56
N VAL A 54 5.02 0.98 -5.81
CA VAL A 54 6.12 0.92 -6.78
C VAL A 54 6.67 2.32 -7.07
N TRP A 55 5.80 3.31 -7.26
CA TRP A 55 6.22 4.70 -7.48
C TRP A 55 7.03 5.24 -6.29
N LEU A 56 6.62 4.94 -5.06
CA LEU A 56 7.37 5.31 -3.85
C LEU A 56 8.70 4.58 -3.75
N LEU A 57 8.79 3.31 -4.14
CA LEU A 57 10.06 2.57 -4.18
C LEU A 57 11.04 3.17 -5.20
N VAL A 58 10.55 3.53 -6.40
CA VAL A 58 11.40 4.09 -7.47
C VAL A 58 11.81 5.54 -7.15
N THR A 59 10.96 6.30 -6.47
CA THR A 59 11.21 7.72 -6.13
C THR A 59 11.75 7.93 -4.71
N ALA A 60 11.95 6.85 -3.95
CA ALA A 60 12.71 6.91 -2.71
C ALA A 60 14.17 7.22 -3.11
N PRO A 61 14.77 8.30 -2.57
CA PRO A 61 16.22 8.44 -2.67
C PRO A 61 16.86 7.19 -2.06
N GLU A 62 18.01 6.76 -2.58
CA GLU A 62 18.84 5.75 -1.94
C GLU A 62 18.91 6.11 -0.46
N LYS A 63 18.31 5.26 0.38
CA LYS A 63 18.45 5.42 1.82
C LYS A 63 19.91 5.16 2.10
N ASP A 64 20.62 6.16 2.60
CA ASP A 64 21.83 5.91 3.38
C ASP A 64 21.49 4.78 4.37
N ASP A 65 22.25 3.70 4.32
CA ASP A 65 22.09 2.44 5.05
C ASP A 65 22.15 2.60 6.60
N GLU A 66 22.08 3.82 7.14
CA GLU A 66 22.29 4.10 8.57
C GLU A 66 21.03 3.95 9.45
N ASP A 67 19.82 3.90 8.88
CA ASP A 67 18.57 3.86 9.67
C ASP A 67 17.99 2.42 9.86
N PHE A 68 18.73 1.35 9.50
CA PHE A 68 18.31 -0.06 9.66
C PHE A 68 19.16 -0.89 10.65
N VAL A 69 19.89 -0.23 11.56
CA VAL A 69 20.57 -0.91 12.69
C VAL A 69 20.39 -0.11 13.98
N GLU A 70 19.26 -0.29 14.67
CA GLU A 70 19.17 -0.49 16.13
C GLU A 70 17.75 -0.90 16.56
#